data_AF-A0AAD6Y4I0-F1
#
_entry.id   AF-A0AAD6Y4I0-F1
#
_cell.length_a   1.000
_cell.length_b   1.000
_cell.length_c   1.000
_cell.angle_alpha   90.00
_cell.angle_beta   90.00
_cell.angle_gamma   90.00
#
_symmetry.space_group_name_H-M   'P 1'
#
loop_
_entity.id
_entity.type
_entity.pdbx_description
1 polymer ?
#
loop_
_entity_poly.entity_id
_entity_poly.type
_entity_poly.pdbx_seq_one_letter_code
_entity_poly.pdbx_strand_id
1 'polypeptide(L)'
;MAAFEPALDFKKQLHRHLASLQCTRKAVLPINNDNEKLLFRKMMADSTDFTSSTSIDKATRLWNAYADMNTEVSYKFKAYFNGTWKTNMNIKLTKSMTSDARVPLIDQLKEPARIAMAPEVPEMTLQPHHVPSGLLALDNDADPAEPTIAPPPHSTPALLSSGVTMSPAAPAYLHQQ
;
A
#
# COMPACT_ATOMS: atom_id res chain seq x y z
N MET A 1 23.94 24.90 -3.24
CA MET A 1 22.73 24.69 -2.42
C MET A 1 22.40 26.02 -1.76
N ALA A 2 21.28 26.65 -2.11
CA ALA A 2 20.88 27.93 -1.49
C ALA A 2 20.36 27.67 -0.07
N ALA A 3 20.70 28.56 0.87
CA ALA A 3 20.20 28.51 2.24
C ALA A 3 18.67 28.75 2.27
N PHE A 4 17.98 28.03 3.15
CA PHE A 4 16.53 28.20 3.33
C PHE A 4 16.28 29.53 4.03
N GLU A 5 15.61 30.45 3.35
CA GLU A 5 15.18 31.73 3.90
C GLU A 5 13.65 31.69 4.09
N PRO A 6 13.17 31.48 5.33
CA PRO A 6 11.75 31.34 5.61
C PRO A 6 10.92 32.53 5.09
N ALA A 7 11.50 33.73 5.14
CA ALA A 7 10.88 35.03 4.84
C ALA A 7 10.24 35.16 3.45
N LEU A 8 10.84 34.57 2.43
CA LEU A 8 10.45 34.79 1.03
C LEU A 8 9.35 33.85 0.53
N ASP A 9 9.18 32.69 1.16
CA ASP A 9 8.29 31.61 0.69
C ASP A 9 6.95 31.53 1.45
N PHE A 10 6.74 32.41 2.43
CA PHE A 10 5.68 32.28 3.44
C PHE A 10 4.22 32.35 2.96
N LYS A 11 3.93 33.00 1.81
CA LYS A 11 2.55 33.31 1.41
C LYS A 11 1.96 32.40 0.31
N LYS A 12 2.76 31.57 -0.36
CA LYS A 12 2.31 30.81 -1.55
C LYS A 12 2.52 29.30 -1.47
N GLN A 13 3.19 28.79 -0.44
CA GLN A 13 3.52 27.36 -0.37
C GLN A 13 2.36 26.51 0.17
N LEU A 14 1.87 25.62 -0.70
CA LEU A 14 0.93 24.56 -0.34
C LEU A 14 1.59 23.63 0.70
N HIS A 15 0.90 23.35 1.80
CA HIS A 15 1.34 22.42 2.86
C HIS A 15 2.58 22.84 3.70
N ARG A 16 2.80 24.14 3.93
CA ARG A 16 3.91 24.66 4.78
C ARG A 16 4.08 23.95 6.12
N HIS A 17 2.99 23.69 6.84
CA HIS A 17 3.06 23.05 8.16
C HIS A 17 3.76 21.68 8.08
N LEU A 18 3.44 20.89 7.06
CA LEU A 18 4.07 19.59 6.83
C LEU A 18 5.54 19.74 6.41
N ALA A 19 5.84 20.73 5.56
CA ALA A 19 7.22 21.04 5.18
C ALA A 19 8.10 21.40 6.40
N SER A 20 7.55 22.20 7.33
CA SER A 20 8.20 22.58 8.58
C SER A 20 8.47 21.38 9.49
N LEU A 21 7.49 20.48 9.64
CA LEU A 21 7.66 19.26 10.43
C LEU A 21 8.71 18.31 9.84
N GLN A 22 8.83 18.30 8.51
CA GLN A 22 9.77 17.47 7.79
C GLN A 22 11.15 18.14 7.63
N CYS A 23 11.33 19.38 8.11
CA CYS A 23 12.53 20.18 7.87
C CYS A 23 12.90 20.28 6.38
N THR A 24 11.91 20.46 5.51
CA THR A 24 12.08 20.54 4.05
C THR A 24 11.52 21.85 3.51
N ARG A 25 12.01 22.28 2.32
CA ARG A 25 11.54 23.50 1.66
C ARG A 25 10.11 23.38 1.10
N LYS A 26 9.70 22.16 0.74
CA LYS A 26 8.34 21.81 0.28
C LYS A 26 7.93 20.51 0.93
N ALA A 27 6.64 20.36 1.22
CA ALA A 27 6.12 19.15 1.82
C ALA A 27 6.44 17.93 0.94
N VAL A 28 6.88 16.86 1.60
CA VAL A 28 7.06 15.55 1.01
C VAL A 28 5.74 14.81 1.13
N LEU A 29 5.06 14.60 0.00
CA LEU A 29 3.73 14.00 -0.04
C LEU A 29 3.68 12.82 -1.03
N PRO A 30 2.86 11.78 -0.79
CA PRO A 30 2.49 10.81 -1.83
C PRO A 30 1.89 11.52 -3.06
N ILE A 31 1.98 10.94 -4.27
CA ILE A 31 1.30 11.52 -5.46
C ILE A 31 -0.19 11.62 -5.22
N ASN A 32 -0.68 12.85 -5.12
CA ASN A 32 -2.05 13.15 -4.73
C ASN A 32 -2.74 14.11 -5.70
N ASN A 33 -2.00 14.89 -6.49
CA ASN A 33 -2.57 15.82 -7.47
C ASN A 33 -2.56 15.27 -8.90
N ASP A 34 -3.51 15.69 -9.74
CA ASP A 34 -3.61 15.27 -11.14
C ASP A 34 -2.42 15.76 -11.98
N ASN A 35 -1.90 16.96 -11.68
CA ASN A 35 -0.69 17.48 -12.32
C ASN A 35 0.55 16.62 -11.99
N GLU A 36 0.65 16.13 -10.75
CA GLU A 36 1.71 15.19 -10.37
C GLU A 36 1.54 13.83 -11.06
N LYS A 37 0.31 13.34 -11.24
CA LYS A 37 0.05 12.10 -12.00
C LYS A 37 0.47 12.23 -13.46
N LEU A 38 0.18 13.37 -14.10
CA LEU A 38 0.59 13.64 -15.48
C LEU A 38 2.12 13.73 -15.60
N LEU A 39 2.76 14.48 -14.70
CA LEU A 39 4.21 14.58 -14.63
C LEU A 39 4.86 13.22 -14.44
N PHE A 40 4.32 12.41 -13.53
CA PHE A 40 4.83 11.06 -13.27
C PHE A 40 4.73 10.17 -14.52
N ARG A 41 3.59 10.18 -15.21
CA ARG A 41 3.43 9.44 -16.47
C ARG A 41 4.45 9.88 -17.52
N LYS A 42 4.68 11.19 -17.64
CA LYS A 42 5.67 11.76 -18.56
C LYS A 42 7.09 11.31 -18.20
N MET A 43 7.50 11.45 -16.94
CA MET A 43 8.84 11.03 -16.49
C MET A 43 9.06 9.52 -16.65
N MET A 44 8.04 8.70 -16.40
CA MET A 44 8.08 7.25 -16.64
C MET A 44 8.25 6.88 -18.11
N ALA A 45 7.74 7.70 -19.04
CA ALA A 45 7.91 7.49 -20.47
C ALA A 45 9.27 8.00 -20.98
N ASP A 46 9.71 9.16 -20.49
CA ASP A 46 10.90 9.86 -21.00
C ASP A 46 12.21 9.34 -20.40
N SER A 47 12.20 8.75 -19.21
CA SER A 47 13.42 8.41 -18.48
C SER A 47 13.42 7.00 -17.89
N THR A 48 14.47 6.24 -18.22
CA THR A 48 14.71 4.88 -17.71
C THR A 48 15.03 4.86 -16.21
N ASP A 49 15.40 6.02 -15.64
CA ASP A 49 15.74 6.16 -14.23
C ASP A 49 14.55 5.89 -13.29
N PHE A 50 13.32 6.07 -13.77
CA PHE A 50 12.09 5.83 -13.00
C PHE A 50 11.62 4.38 -13.09
N THR A 51 12.09 3.63 -14.09
CA THR A 51 11.77 2.20 -14.26
C THR A 51 12.76 1.28 -13.55
N SER A 52 14.01 1.72 -13.35
CA SER A 52 15.03 0.92 -12.67
C SER A 52 15.06 1.17 -11.16
N SER A 53 15.13 0.10 -10.37
CA SER A 53 15.25 0.19 -8.90
C SER A 53 16.61 0.71 -8.44
N THR A 54 17.64 0.62 -9.29
CA THR A 54 19.01 1.05 -8.96
C THR A 54 19.22 2.57 -9.11
N SER A 55 18.30 3.27 -9.78
CA SER A 55 18.39 4.70 -10.10
C SER A 55 17.38 5.57 -9.35
N ILE A 56 16.73 5.04 -8.31
CA ILE A 56 15.69 5.75 -7.53
C ILE A 56 16.20 7.09 -6.99
N ASP A 57 17.48 7.15 -6.62
CA ASP A 57 18.12 8.37 -6.14
C ASP A 57 18.14 9.47 -7.21
N LYS A 58 18.41 9.10 -8.46
CA LYS A 58 18.41 10.01 -9.60
C LYS A 58 16.99 10.44 -9.96
N ALA A 59 16.05 9.50 -9.99
CA ALA A 59 14.63 9.77 -10.22
C ALA A 59 14.07 10.75 -9.17
N THR A 60 14.40 10.53 -7.90
CA THR A 60 13.98 11.42 -6.79
C THR A 60 14.56 12.82 -6.95
N ARG A 61 15.84 12.94 -7.34
CA ARG A 61 16.48 14.24 -7.59
C ARG A 61 15.84 14.95 -8.77
N LEU A 62 15.58 14.26 -9.88
CA LEU A 62 14.94 14.83 -11.06
C LEU A 62 13.53 15.33 -10.73
N TRP A 63 12.77 14.54 -9.97
CA TRP A 63 11.46 14.97 -9.48
C TRP A 63 11.56 16.22 -8.64
N ASN A 64 12.42 16.23 -7.62
CA ASN A 64 12.53 17.36 -6.70
C ASN A 64 13.07 18.62 -7.40
N ALA A 65 13.89 18.48 -8.44
CA ALA A 65 14.31 19.59 -9.30
C ALA A 65 13.14 20.18 -10.10
N TYR A 66 12.25 19.34 -10.64
CA TYR A 66 11.03 19.80 -11.30
C TYR A 66 10.05 20.44 -10.30
N ALA A 67 9.95 19.85 -9.10
CA ALA A 67 9.17 20.39 -8.02
C ALA A 67 9.69 21.77 -7.58
N ASP A 68 11.00 22.03 -7.59
CA ASP A 68 11.53 23.37 -7.29
C ASP A 68 10.99 24.44 -8.26
N MET A 69 10.82 24.10 -9.53
CA MET A 69 10.32 25.02 -10.57
C MET A 69 8.79 25.20 -10.53
N ASN A 70 8.05 24.24 -9.96
CA ASN A 70 6.59 24.21 -10.00
C ASN A 70 6.00 24.24 -8.59
N THR A 71 5.21 25.27 -8.28
CA THR A 71 4.59 25.44 -6.94
C THR A 71 3.52 24.40 -6.63
N GLU A 72 2.95 23.75 -7.65
CA GLU A 72 1.87 22.75 -7.51
C GLU A 72 2.36 21.32 -7.31
N VAL A 73 3.68 21.10 -7.40
CA VAL A 73 4.30 19.78 -7.28
C VAL A 73 5.03 19.69 -5.95
N SER A 74 4.70 18.65 -5.18
CA SER A 74 5.30 18.36 -3.89
C SER A 74 6.60 17.56 -4.05
N TYR A 75 7.46 17.60 -3.03
CA TYR A 75 8.65 16.76 -3.01
C TYR A 75 8.29 15.29 -2.86
N LYS A 76 9.15 14.41 -3.37
CA LYS A 76 9.04 12.96 -3.19
C LYS A 76 10.26 12.42 -2.46
N PHE A 77 10.03 11.34 -1.72
CA PHE A 77 11.06 10.59 -1.02
C PHE A 77 11.28 9.24 -1.69
N LYS A 78 12.50 8.70 -1.58
CA LYS A 78 12.92 7.45 -2.24
C LYS A 78 11.98 6.28 -1.99
N ALA A 79 11.46 6.15 -0.76
CA ALA A 79 10.53 5.08 -0.38
C ALA A 79 9.25 5.07 -1.22
N TYR A 80 8.83 6.24 -1.74
CA TYR A 80 7.70 6.35 -2.64
C TYR A 80 7.90 5.49 -3.89
N PHE A 81 9.12 5.48 -4.44
CA PHE A 81 9.52 4.71 -5.62
C PHE A 81 9.89 3.24 -5.31
N ASN A 82 9.75 2.76 -4.07
CA ASN A 82 10.10 1.38 -3.73
C ASN A 82 8.89 0.45 -3.52
N GLY A 83 7.72 0.97 -3.15
CA GLY A 83 6.60 0.09 -2.74
C GLY A 83 5.29 0.38 -3.45
N THR A 84 4.59 1.40 -2.97
CA THR A 84 3.17 1.61 -3.27
C THR A 84 2.89 1.83 -4.75
N TRP A 85 3.71 2.59 -5.46
CA TRP A 85 3.50 2.84 -6.89
C TRP A 85 3.67 1.57 -7.73
N LYS A 86 4.70 0.76 -7.45
CA LYS A 86 5.01 -0.47 -8.19
C LYS A 86 3.90 -1.50 -7.98
N THR A 87 3.46 -1.65 -6.73
CA THR A 87 2.31 -2.48 -6.39
C THR A 87 1.05 -2.00 -7.11
N ASN A 88 0.74 -0.71 -7.09
CA ASN A 88 -0.43 -0.17 -7.77
C ASN A 88 -0.36 -0.33 -9.29
N MET A 89 0.82 -0.17 -9.88
CA MET A 89 1.05 -0.38 -11.31
C MET A 89 0.85 -1.85 -11.68
N ASN A 90 1.42 -2.76 -10.90
CA ASN A 90 1.23 -4.21 -11.08
C ASN A 90 -0.24 -4.60 -10.94
N ILE A 91 -0.95 -4.08 -9.93
CA ILE A 91 -2.39 -4.34 -9.76
C ILE A 91 -3.17 -3.88 -11.00
N LYS A 92 -2.89 -2.68 -11.52
CA LYS A 92 -3.56 -2.16 -12.72
C LYS A 92 -3.25 -3.01 -13.95
N LEU A 93 -1.99 -3.37 -14.15
CA LEU A 93 -1.56 -4.22 -15.26
C LEU A 93 -2.23 -5.59 -15.18
N THR A 94 -2.15 -6.27 -14.04
CA THR A 94 -2.78 -7.57 -13.82
C THR A 94 -4.30 -7.49 -14.02
N LYS A 95 -4.98 -6.45 -13.50
CA LYS A 95 -6.42 -6.24 -13.73
C LYS A 95 -6.75 -6.02 -15.20
N SER A 96 -5.87 -5.35 -15.96
CA SER A 96 -6.03 -5.14 -17.39
C SER A 96 -5.85 -6.45 -18.15
N MET A 97 -4.78 -7.18 -17.87
CA MET A 97 -4.48 -8.47 -18.52
C MET A 97 -5.54 -9.54 -18.22
N THR A 98 -6.12 -9.50 -17.01
CA THR A 98 -7.16 -10.45 -16.60
C THR A 98 -8.56 -9.95 -16.91
N SER A 99 -8.72 -8.80 -17.57
CA SER A 99 -10.04 -8.19 -17.78
C SER A 99 -11.00 -9.12 -18.52
N ASP A 100 -10.54 -9.73 -19.61
CA ASP A 100 -11.37 -10.55 -20.49
C ASP A 100 -11.91 -11.81 -19.79
N ALA A 101 -11.13 -12.39 -18.87
CA ALA A 101 -11.56 -13.52 -18.07
C ALA A 101 -12.36 -13.09 -16.81
N ARG A 102 -11.98 -11.96 -16.20
CA ARG A 102 -12.54 -11.49 -14.91
C ARG A 102 -13.93 -10.88 -15.06
N VAL A 103 -14.16 -10.09 -16.11
CA VAL A 103 -15.45 -9.41 -16.33
C VAL A 103 -16.62 -10.41 -16.43
N PRO A 104 -16.60 -11.43 -17.31
CA PRO A 104 -17.72 -12.37 -17.41
C PRO A 104 -17.98 -13.15 -16.12
N LEU A 105 -16.93 -13.48 -15.35
CA LEU A 105 -17.08 -14.12 -14.05
C LEU A 105 -17.78 -13.20 -13.04
N ILE A 106 -17.43 -11.91 -13.00
CA ILE A 106 -18.10 -10.94 -12.13
C ILE A 106 -19.57 -10.80 -12.54
N ASP A 107 -19.86 -10.78 -13.83
CA ASP A 107 -21.23 -10.66 -14.34
C ASP A 107 -22.07 -11.90 -13.97
N GLN A 108 -21.51 -13.10 -14.08
CA GLN A 108 -22.14 -14.34 -13.59
C GLN A 108 -22.38 -14.33 -12.07
N LEU A 109 -21.43 -13.79 -11.29
CA LEU A 109 -21.62 -13.69 -9.83
C LEU A 109 -22.73 -12.71 -9.45
N LYS A 110 -22.92 -11.66 -10.24
CA LYS A 110 -23.94 -10.63 -10.04
C LYS A 110 -25.30 -10.99 -10.62
N GLU A 111 -25.44 -12.19 -11.19
CA GLU A 111 -26.67 -12.63 -11.81
C GLU A 111 -27.83 -12.65 -10.79
N PRO A 112 -28.95 -11.96 -11.04
CA PRO A 112 -30.04 -11.83 -10.07
C PRO A 112 -30.65 -13.18 -9.67
N ALA A 113 -30.69 -14.14 -10.60
CA ALA A 113 -31.18 -15.48 -10.33
C ALA A 113 -30.31 -16.21 -9.27
N ARG A 114 -28.99 -16.03 -9.33
CA ARG A 114 -28.06 -16.58 -8.34
C ARG A 114 -28.19 -15.89 -6.99
N ILE A 115 -28.37 -14.56 -6.99
CA ILE A 115 -28.59 -13.78 -5.77
C ILE A 115 -29.88 -14.23 -5.07
N ALA A 116 -30.96 -14.48 -5.83
CA ALA A 116 -32.23 -14.97 -5.27
C ALA A 116 -32.14 -16.39 -4.67
N MET A 117 -31.18 -17.20 -5.13
CA MET A 117 -30.90 -18.53 -4.58
C MET A 117 -29.85 -18.52 -3.46
N ALA A 118 -29.29 -17.36 -3.12
CA ALA A 118 -28.31 -17.27 -2.04
C ALA A 118 -29.00 -17.56 -0.69
N PRO A 119 -28.37 -18.32 0.20
CA PRO A 119 -28.91 -18.55 1.52
C PRO A 119 -29.02 -17.24 2.29
N GLU A 120 -30.08 -17.10 3.07
CA GLU A 120 -30.29 -15.93 3.92
C GLU A 120 -29.12 -15.84 4.92
N VAL A 121 -28.38 -14.73 4.86
CA VAL A 121 -27.28 -14.47 5.77
C VAL A 121 -27.87 -13.80 7.02
N PRO A 122 -27.64 -14.33 8.22
CA PRO A 122 -28.11 -13.67 9.45
C PRO A 122 -27.56 -12.26 9.52
N GLU A 123 -28.44 -11.26 9.55
CA GLU A 123 -28.05 -9.88 9.77
C GLU A 123 -27.64 -9.71 11.23
N MET A 124 -26.34 -9.52 11.48
CA MET A 124 -25.89 -9.03 12.78
C MET A 124 -26.20 -7.55 12.87
N THR A 125 -27.06 -7.18 13.81
CA THR A 125 -27.18 -5.78 14.22
C THR A 125 -25.84 -5.36 14.82
N LEU A 126 -25.25 -4.29 14.27
CA LEU A 126 -24.04 -3.69 14.81
C LEU A 126 -24.35 -3.15 16.21
N GLN A 127 -24.03 -3.93 17.23
CA GLN A 127 -24.09 -3.48 18.61
C GLN A 127 -22.99 -2.45 18.83
N PRO A 128 -23.32 -1.20 19.22
CA PRO A 128 -22.32 -0.23 19.60
C PRO A 128 -21.43 -0.85 20.67
N HIS A 129 -20.12 -0.82 20.46
CA HIS A 129 -19.18 -1.24 21.49
C HIS A 129 -19.29 -0.27 22.66
N HIS A 130 -20.03 -0.69 23.69
CA HIS A 130 -20.09 0.02 24.96
C HIS A 130 -18.84 -0.38 25.75
N VAL A 131 -17.94 0.58 25.92
CA VAL A 131 -16.78 0.43 26.80
C VAL A 131 -17.22 0.95 28.18
N PRO A 132 -17.58 0.07 29.15
CA PRO A 132 -18.18 0.51 30.41
C PRO A 132 -17.21 1.26 31.33
N SER A 133 -15.91 1.19 31.07
CA SER A 133 -14.90 1.97 31.79
C SER A 133 -13.69 2.22 30.90
N GLY A 134 -13.20 3.47 30.95
CA GLY A 134 -12.01 3.89 30.23
C GLY A 134 -10.72 3.26 30.78
N LEU A 135 -9.58 3.75 30.29
CA LEU A 135 -8.26 3.36 30.75
C LEU A 135 -8.19 3.49 32.29
N LEU A 136 -7.89 2.37 32.96
CA LEU A 136 -7.54 2.38 34.38
C LEU A 136 -6.39 3.36 34.57
N ALA A 137 -6.53 4.25 35.56
CA ALA A 137 -5.41 5.09 35.96
C ALA A 137 -4.23 4.17 36.27
N LEU A 138 -3.08 4.43 35.64
CA LEU A 138 -1.85 3.80 36.05
C LEU A 138 -1.57 4.30 37.47
N ASP A 139 -1.70 3.43 38.45
CA ASP A 139 -1.21 3.71 39.80
C ASP A 139 0.28 4.04 39.66
N ASN A 140 0.59 5.31 39.88
CA ASN A 140 1.93 5.87 39.66
C ASN A 140 2.92 5.49 40.77
N ASP A 141 2.59 4.51 41.60
CA ASP A 141 3.40 4.09 42.75
C ASP A 141 3.49 2.56 42.80
N ALA A 142 4.19 1.96 41.84
CA ALA A 142 4.80 0.65 42.04
C ALA A 142 6.10 0.55 41.22
N ASP A 143 7.22 0.65 41.94
CA ASP A 143 8.54 0.17 41.52
C ASP A 143 8.45 -1.30 40.99
N PRO A 144 9.33 -1.71 40.08
CA PRO A 144 9.11 -2.86 39.21
C PRO A 144 9.34 -4.19 39.94
N ALA A 145 8.27 -4.89 40.26
CA ALA A 145 8.32 -6.35 40.38
C ALA A 145 7.86 -6.94 39.05
N GLU A 146 8.80 -7.53 38.31
CA GLU A 146 8.57 -8.30 37.07
C GLU A 146 7.37 -9.25 37.24
N PRO A 147 6.28 -9.08 36.47
CA PRO A 147 5.32 -10.16 36.32
C PRO A 147 5.87 -11.13 35.25
N THR A 148 6.28 -12.31 35.70
CA THR A 148 6.48 -13.47 34.83
C THR A 148 5.18 -13.73 34.06
N ILE A 149 5.18 -13.39 32.77
CA ILE A 149 4.09 -13.72 31.86
C ILE A 149 4.21 -15.20 31.53
N ALA A 150 3.38 -16.03 32.16
CA ALA A 150 3.14 -17.38 31.66
C ALA A 150 2.47 -17.27 30.28
N PRO A 151 3.00 -17.93 29.24
CA PRO A 151 2.39 -17.85 27.91
C PRO A 151 0.99 -18.51 27.93
N PRO A 152 0.01 -17.94 27.21
CA PRO A 152 -1.32 -18.53 27.10
C PRO A 152 -1.26 -19.86 26.34
N PRO A 153 -2.17 -20.82 26.62
CA PRO A 153 -2.27 -22.05 25.84
C PRO A 153 -2.62 -21.70 24.38
N HIS A 154 -1.71 -22.04 23.48
CA HIS A 154 -1.95 -21.95 22.04
C HIS A 154 -3.08 -22.90 21.65
N SER A 155 -4.28 -22.37 21.42
CA SER A 155 -5.29 -23.05 20.61
C SER A 155 -4.80 -23.08 19.16
N THR A 156 -4.15 -24.17 18.79
CA THR A 156 -3.85 -24.49 17.40
C THR A 156 -5.16 -24.68 16.65
N PRO A 157 -5.43 -23.94 15.55
CA PRO A 157 -6.50 -24.33 14.65
C PRO A 157 -6.11 -25.68 14.02
N ALA A 158 -7.04 -26.63 14.06
CA ALA A 158 -6.88 -27.94 13.44
C ALA A 158 -6.57 -27.76 11.94
N LEU A 159 -5.35 -28.14 11.53
CA LEU A 159 -5.01 -28.34 10.14
C LEU A 159 -5.91 -29.46 9.60
N LEU A 160 -6.87 -29.11 8.74
CA LEU A 160 -7.53 -30.07 7.87
C LEU A 160 -6.45 -30.69 6.97
N SER A 161 -6.06 -31.92 7.34
CA SER A 161 -5.20 -32.79 6.56
C SER A 161 -5.84 -33.05 5.20
N SER A 162 -5.50 -32.21 4.22
CA SER A 162 -5.78 -32.47 2.82
C SER A 162 -4.65 -33.33 2.30
N GLY A 163 -4.77 -34.64 2.49
CA GLY A 163 -3.92 -35.63 1.84
C GLY A 163 -4.15 -35.59 0.33
N VAL A 164 -3.45 -34.70 -0.38
CA VAL A 164 -3.27 -34.81 -1.82
C VAL A 164 -2.15 -35.82 -2.02
N THR A 165 -2.52 -37.09 -2.23
CA THR A 165 -1.64 -38.10 -2.79
C THR A 165 -1.34 -37.69 -4.23
N MET A 166 -0.26 -36.92 -4.44
CA MET A 166 0.32 -36.79 -5.77
C MET A 166 0.97 -38.11 -6.13
N SER A 167 0.26 -38.89 -6.94
CA SER A 167 0.82 -40.03 -7.66
C SER A 167 1.97 -39.54 -8.55
N PRO A 168 3.18 -40.09 -8.46
CA PRO A 168 4.26 -39.72 -9.36
C PRO A 168 3.92 -40.23 -10.76
N ALA A 169 3.74 -39.31 -11.70
CA ALA A 169 3.66 -39.61 -13.12
C ALA A 169 4.99 -40.27 -13.55
N ALA A 170 4.89 -41.47 -14.09
CA ALA A 170 6.00 -42.22 -14.63
C ALA A 170 6.72 -41.42 -15.74
N PRO A 171 8.06 -41.38 -15.77
CA PRO A 171 8.77 -40.92 -16.95
C PRO A 171 8.65 -41.99 -18.04
N ALA A 172 7.83 -41.71 -19.06
CA ALA A 172 7.89 -42.42 -20.32
C ALA A 172 9.21 -42.07 -21.02
N TYR A 173 10.27 -42.83 -20.69
CA TYR A 173 11.31 -43.13 -21.66
C TYR A 173 10.66 -43.92 -22.80
N LEU A 174 10.66 -43.36 -24.01
CA LEU A 174 10.72 -44.19 -25.21
C LEU A 174 11.79 -43.68 -26.16
N HIS A 175 12.66 -44.63 -26.47
CA HIS A 175 13.78 -44.61 -27.39
C HIS A 175 13.37 -44.31 -28.85
N GLN A 176 14.36 -43.77 -29.58
CA GLN A 176 14.77 -44.12 -30.96
C GLN A 176 13.69 -44.64 -31.92
N GLN A 177 13.60 -44.05 -33.12
CA GLN A 177 14.53 -44.26 -34.24
C GLN A 177 14.48 -43.08 -35.20
#